data_AF-A0A9D3SGY9-F1
#
_entry.id   AF-A0A9D3SGY9-F1
#
_cell.length_a   1.000
_cell.length_b   1.000
_cell.length_c   1.000
_cell.angle_alpha   90.00
_cell.angle_beta   90.00
_cell.angle_gamma   90.00
#
_symmetry.space_group_name_H-M   'P 1'
#
loop_
_entity.id
_entity.type
_entity.pdbx_description
1 polymer ?
#
loop_
_entity_poly.entity_id
_entity_poly.type
_entity_poly.pdbx_seq_one_letter_code
_entity_poly.pdbx_strand_id
1 'polypeptide(L)'
;MDETGPVVWHLALCLLLGWIMIAAALYKGIKSSGKVVYFTAIFPYAVLLILLIRGVTLDGARDGIEYYIGSQSNLTKLAEAEARINIQN
;
A
#
# COMPACT_ATOMS: atom_id res chain seq x y z
N MET A 1 33.59 -5.34 4.93
CA MET A 1 32.24 -4.92 5.36
C MET A 1 32.36 -3.49 5.83
N ASP A 2 31.34 -2.68 5.53
CA ASP A 2 31.14 -1.31 6.01
C ASP A 2 31.69 -0.14 5.15
N GLU A 3 31.24 -0.09 3.90
CA GLU A 3 31.07 1.17 3.16
C GLU A 3 29.69 1.77 3.46
N THR A 4 29.34 1.90 4.75
CA THR A 4 28.15 2.68 5.12
C THR A 4 28.47 4.13 4.79
N GLY A 5 28.00 4.59 3.64
CA GLY A 5 28.20 5.96 3.14
C GLY A 5 27.89 7.00 4.22
N PRO A 6 28.49 8.21 4.11
CA PRO A 6 28.46 9.22 5.17
C PRO A 6 27.03 9.43 5.67
N VAL A 7 26.86 9.41 7.00
CA VAL A 7 25.56 9.61 7.64
C VAL A 7 24.99 10.94 7.16
N VAL A 8 23.97 10.85 6.30
CA VAL A 8 23.23 12.01 5.82
C VAL A 8 22.47 12.58 6.99
N TRP A 9 23.03 13.64 7.57
CA TRP A 9 22.53 14.29 8.79
C TRP A 9 21.05 14.71 8.67
N HIS A 10 20.59 15.02 7.46
CA HIS A 10 19.19 15.30 7.15
C HIS A 10 18.26 14.10 7.40
N LEU A 11 18.68 12.88 7.03
CA LEU A 11 17.91 11.66 7.31
C LEU A 11 17.94 11.32 8.80
N ALA A 12 19.10 11.48 9.45
CA ALA A 12 19.24 11.25 10.88
C ALA A 12 18.33 12.20 11.69
N LEU A 13 18.29 13.48 11.33
CA LEU A 13 17.36 14.46 11.91
C LEU A 13 15.90 14.14 11.59
N CYS A 14 15.58 13.78 10.35
CA CYS A 14 14.23 13.38 9.96
C CYS A 14 13.73 12.19 10.79
N LEU A 15 14.60 11.19 10.99
CA LEU A 15 14.31 10.01 11.80
C LEU A 15 14.11 10.36 13.28
N LEU A 16 14.98 11.21 13.85
CA LEU A 16 14.85 11.68 15.22
C LEU A 16 13.55 12.45 15.44
N LEU A 17 13.17 13.33 14.50
CA LEU A 17 11.92 14.09 14.55
C LEU A 17 10.70 13.17 14.45
N GLY A 18 10.72 12.18 13.55
CA GLY A 18 9.65 11.18 13.44
C GLY A 18 9.50 10.36 14.71
N TRP A 19 10.61 9.94 15.33
CA TRP A 19 10.61 9.20 16.59
C TRP A 19 10.04 10.03 17.73
N ILE A 20 10.45 11.30 17.87
CA ILE A 20 9.90 12.23 18.87
C ILE A 20 8.40 12.47 18.63
N MET A 21 7.96 12.57 17.37
CA MET A 21 6.55 12.76 17.03
C MET A 21 5.69 11.56 17.45
N ILE A 22 6.17 10.33 17.20
CA ILE A 22 5.48 9.09 17.61
C ILE A 22 5.47 8.97 19.14
N ALA A 23 6.60 9.23 19.79
CA ALA A 23 6.70 9.22 21.24
C ALA A 23 5.73 10.25 21.86
N ALA A 24 5.71 11.48 21.36
CA ALA A 24 4.79 12.52 21.82
C ALA A 24 3.32 12.14 21.59
N ALA A 25 2.99 11.49 20.47
CA ALA A 25 1.66 10.99 20.18
C ALA A 25 1.20 9.90 21.16
N LEU A 26 2.14 9.08 21.65
CA LEU A 26 1.89 8.06 22.69
C LEU A 26 1.75 8.71 24.07
N TYR A 27 2.65 9.62 24.45
CA TYR A 27 2.67 10.28 25.77
C TYR A 27 1.45 11.18 26.02
N LYS A 28 0.96 11.91 25.00
CA LYS A 28 -0.22 12.81 25.16
C LYS A 28 -1.58 12.08 25.12
N GLY A 29 -1.58 10.76 24.98
CA GLY A 29 -2.78 9.95 25.04
C GLY A 29 -3.57 9.91 23.74
N ILE A 30 -3.93 8.70 23.35
CA ILE A 30 -4.71 8.30 22.16
C ILE A 30 -6.07 9.03 22.05
N LYS A 31 -6.56 9.73 23.10
CA LYS A 31 -7.82 10.48 23.06
C LYS A 31 -7.83 11.66 22.07
N SER A 32 -6.71 12.38 21.90
CA SER A 32 -6.64 13.48 20.93
C SER A 32 -6.02 13.03 19.61
N SER A 33 -4.94 12.22 19.67
CA SER A 33 -4.31 11.63 18.48
C SER A 33 -5.27 10.74 17.68
N GLY A 34 -6.20 10.06 18.35
CA GLY A 34 -7.24 9.27 17.68
C GLY A 34 -8.03 10.09 16.65
N LYS A 35 -8.42 11.34 16.97
CA LYS A 35 -9.15 12.22 16.03
C LYS A 35 -8.35 12.49 14.75
N VAL A 36 -7.05 12.76 14.90
CA VAL A 36 -6.17 13.02 13.74
C VAL A 36 -5.96 11.73 12.94
N VAL A 37 -5.82 10.60 13.64
CA VAL A 37 -5.72 9.28 13.00
C VAL A 37 -6.99 8.93 12.23
N TYR A 38 -8.19 9.21 12.75
CA TYR A 38 -9.44 9.01 12.01
C TYR A 38 -9.45 9.83 10.72
N PHE A 39 -8.95 11.07 10.75
CA PHE A 39 -8.82 11.88 9.54
C PHE A 39 -7.82 11.26 8.55
N THR A 40 -6.64 10.83 9.01
CA THR A 40 -5.64 10.18 8.14
C THR A 40 -6.05 8.79 7.66
N ALA A 41 -6.93 8.09 8.36
CA ALA A 41 -7.47 6.79 7.95
C ALA A 41 -8.58 6.97 6.92
N ILE A 42 -9.37 8.05 7.01
CA ILE A 42 -10.41 8.40 6.03
C ILE A 42 -9.80 8.99 4.75
N PHE A 43 -8.72 9.76 4.88
CA PHE A 43 -8.02 10.38 3.74
C PHE A 43 -7.66 9.41 2.60
N PRO A 44 -7.03 8.25 2.83
CA PRO A 44 -6.72 7.30 1.75
C PRO A 44 -8.00 6.78 1.08
N TYR A 45 -9.11 6.57 1.81
CA TYR A 45 -10.38 6.20 1.17
C TYR A 45 -10.93 7.32 0.28
N ALA A 46 -10.84 8.58 0.73
CA ALA A 46 -11.22 9.73 -0.08
C ALA A 46 -10.35 9.87 -1.34
N VAL A 47 -9.03 9.70 -1.19
CA VAL A 47 -8.09 9.69 -2.33
C VAL A 47 -8.39 8.54 -3.28
N LEU A 48 -8.62 7.33 -2.78
CA LEU A 48 -9.02 6.18 -3.59
C LEU A 48 -10.33 6.45 -4.34
N LEU A 49 -11.32 7.06 -3.69
CA LEU A 49 -12.59 7.43 -4.33
C LEU A 49 -12.37 8.46 -5.44
N ILE A 50 -11.58 9.50 -5.19
CA ILE A 50 -11.27 10.55 -6.19
C ILE A 50 -10.47 9.96 -7.35
N LEU A 51 -9.48 9.12 -7.07
CA LEU A 51 -8.69 8.42 -8.08
C LEU A 51 -9.55 7.43 -8.87
N LEU A 52 -10.52 6.76 -8.23
CA LEU A 52 -11.46 5.88 -8.90
C LEU A 52 -12.34 6.69 -9.85
N ILE A 53 -12.95 7.78 -9.39
CA ILE A 53 -13.80 8.65 -10.21
C ILE A 53 -12.99 9.22 -11.39
N ARG A 54 -11.79 9.75 -11.13
CA ARG A 54 -10.91 10.28 -12.18
C ARG A 54 -10.43 9.19 -13.13
N GLY A 55 -10.15 8.00 -12.60
CA GLY A 55 -9.75 6.81 -13.34
C GLY A 55 -10.83 6.35 -14.30
N VAL A 56 -12.09 6.25 -13.85
CA VAL A 56 -13.22 5.85 -14.72
C VAL A 56 -13.67 6.94 -15.69
N THR A 57 -13.32 8.21 -15.42
CA THR A 57 -13.58 9.34 -16.32
C THR A 57 -12.51 9.49 -17.41
N LEU A 58 -11.35 8.83 -17.28
CA LEU A 58 -10.35 8.77 -18.34
C LEU A 58 -10.71 7.65 -19.35
N ASP A 59 -10.68 7.98 -20.64
CA ASP A 59 -10.79 7.00 -21.73
C ASP A 59 -9.61 6.01 -21.64
N GLY A 60 -9.87 4.80 -21.15
CA GLY A 60 -8.86 3.77 -20.85
C GLY A 60 -9.12 2.98 -19.55
N ALA A 61 -10.09 3.39 -18.73
CA ALA A 61 -10.47 2.66 -17.52
C ALA A 61 -10.94 1.22 -17.79
N ARG A 62 -11.57 1.00 -18.95
CA ARG A 62 -12.07 -0.32 -19.36
C ARG A 62 -10.91 -1.29 -19.62
N ASP A 63 -9.83 -0.84 -20.26
CA ASP A 63 -8.63 -1.64 -20.48
C ASP A 63 -7.94 -2.01 -19.15
N GLY A 64 -7.93 -1.09 -18.17
CA GLY A 64 -7.42 -1.38 -16.83
C GLY A 64 -8.25 -2.42 -16.06
N ILE A 65 -9.58 -2.34 -16.16
CA ILE A 65 -10.51 -3.30 -15.54
C ILE A 65 -10.41 -4.66 -16.24
N GLU A 66 -10.33 -4.67 -17.57
CA GLU A 66 -10.20 -5.90 -18.38
C GLU A 66 -8.83 -6.55 -18.22
N TYR A 67 -7.76 -5.79 -17.97
CA TYR A 67 -6.46 -6.35 -17.58
C TYR A 67 -6.50 -6.97 -16.17
N TYR A 68 -7.13 -6.30 -15.20
CA TYR A 68 -7.22 -6.77 -13.82
C TYR A 68 -8.14 -7.99 -13.66
N ILE A 69 -9.28 -8.00 -14.36
CA ILE A 69 -10.31 -9.06 -14.25
C ILE A 69 -10.15 -10.12 -15.35
N GLY A 70 -9.78 -9.72 -16.57
CA GLY A 70 -9.92 -10.54 -17.77
C GLY A 70 -8.71 -11.39 -18.14
N SER A 71 -7.47 -11.02 -17.81
CA SER A 71 -6.31 -11.71 -18.42
C SER A 71 -5.76 -12.91 -17.61
N GLN A 72 -6.21 -13.12 -16.37
CA GLN A 72 -5.71 -14.22 -15.53
C GLN A 72 -6.87 -14.80 -14.71
N SER A 73 -7.92 -15.26 -15.38
CA SER A 73 -8.73 -16.35 -14.85
C SER A 73 -7.79 -17.56 -14.74
N ASN A 74 -7.09 -17.63 -13.61
CA ASN A 74 -6.12 -18.65 -13.23
C ASN A 74 -6.73 -20.06 -13.16
N LEU A 75 -7.92 -20.31 -13.71
CA LEU A 75 -8.46 -21.66 -13.92
C LEU A 75 -7.50 -22.49 -14.76
N THR A 76 -6.83 -21.92 -15.77
CA THR A 76 -5.82 -22.65 -16.56
C THR A 76 -4.56 -22.94 -15.74
N LYS A 77 -4.13 -22.03 -14.85
CA LYS A 77 -2.98 -22.28 -13.94
C LYS A 77 -3.32 -23.28 -12.84
N LEU A 78 -4.56 -23.30 -12.34
CA LEU A 78 -5.05 -24.29 -11.37
C LEU A 78 -5.27 -25.65 -12.03
N ALA A 79 -5.83 -25.71 -13.23
CA ALA A 79 -5.98 -26.95 -14.01
C ALA A 79 -4.63 -27.55 -14.43
N GLU A 80 -3.64 -26.72 -14.78
CA GLU A 80 -2.27 -27.19 -15.05
C GLU A 80 -1.58 -27.67 -13.76
N ALA A 81 -1.83 -27.01 -12.62
CA ALA A 81 -1.31 -27.46 -11.32
C ALA A 81 -1.92 -28.81 -10.90
N GLU A 82 -3.23 -28.99 -11.03
CA GLU A 82 -3.93 -30.25 -10.75
C GLU A 82 -3.45 -31.38 -11.68
N ALA A 83 -3.31 -31.09 -12.98
CA ALA A 83 -2.78 -32.06 -13.95
C ALA A 83 -1.35 -32.50 -13.62
N ARG A 84 -0.47 -31.59 -13.15
CA ARG A 84 0.89 -31.96 -12.73
C ARG A 84 0.92 -32.76 -11.43
N ILE A 85 0.02 -32.51 -10.49
CA ILE A 85 -0.08 -33.28 -9.24
C ILE A 85 -0.50 -34.73 -9.54
N ASN A 86 -1.42 -34.96 -10.49
CA ASN A 86 -1.92 -36.30 -10.82
C ASN A 86 -0.97 -37.14 -11.70
N ILE A 87 0.01 -36.53 -12.37
CA ILE A 87 1.03 -37.25 -13.17
C ILE A 87 2.23 -37.71 -12.30
N GLN A 88 2.29 -37.28 -11.03
CA GLN A 88 3.36 -37.66 -10.07
C GLN A 88 2.92 -38.71 -9.03
N ASN A 89 1.69 -39.24 -9.12
CA ASN A 89 1.15 -40.25 -8.19
C ASN A 89 0.77 -41.54 -8.91
#